data_AF-A0A6N6RQM3-F1
#
_entry.id   AF-A0A6N6RQM3-F1
#
_cell.length_a   1.000
_cell.length_b   1.000
_cell.length_c   1.000
_cell.angle_alpha   90.00
_cell.angle_beta   90.00
_cell.angle_gamma   90.00
#
_symmetry.space_group_name_H-M   'P 1'
#
loop_
_entity.id
_entity.type
_entity.pdbx_description
1 polymer ?
#
loop_
_entity_poly.entity_id
_entity_poly.type
_entity_poly.pdbx_seq_one_letter_code
_entity_poly.pdbx_strand_id
1 'polypeptide(L)'
;MKILIPSLLLLFSFNTFAAPKSELWDYWDVSNEKNATTISHQYWQQTLDKYLINKGEFTLFDYANVTDADERTLNSYLRQMSRIDPREYKKAEQYAYWANLYNAITVKIILDNYPIKSITKLGGLFSFGPWDEEVVIVTGKILTLNDIEHRILRPIWNDPRTHYAVNCASLGCPNLQPKAFTARNSDKLLDKAATEFINSNKGVLIQEDKVQLSSIYDWFAVDFGDHQQLFEHLKKYRPELKPFKGDIRYNYDWSLNKQ
;
A
#
# COMPACT_ATOMS: atom_id res chain seq x y z
N MET A 1 -36.26 -51.29 3.51
CA MET A 1 -35.49 -50.34 4.34
C MET A 1 -34.68 -49.44 3.42
N LYS A 2 -35.06 -48.16 3.30
CA LYS A 2 -34.27 -47.15 2.57
C LYS A 2 -33.29 -46.52 3.57
N ILE A 3 -32.00 -46.70 3.37
CA ILE A 3 -30.96 -46.06 4.18
C ILE A 3 -30.71 -44.68 3.58
N LEU A 4 -31.09 -43.64 4.32
CA LEU A 4 -30.73 -42.25 4.02
C LEU A 4 -29.30 -42.02 4.48
N ILE A 5 -28.41 -41.67 3.54
CA ILE A 5 -27.07 -41.16 3.83
C ILE A 5 -27.19 -39.63 3.91
N PRO A 6 -26.86 -38.98 5.04
CA PRO A 6 -26.85 -37.54 5.10
C PRO A 6 -25.56 -37.04 4.44
N SER A 7 -25.69 -36.32 3.32
CA SER A 7 -24.59 -35.56 2.73
C SER A 7 -24.22 -34.42 3.66
N LEU A 8 -23.03 -34.51 4.27
CA LEU A 8 -22.42 -33.43 5.03
C LEU A 8 -21.98 -32.33 4.04
N LEU A 9 -22.78 -31.27 3.94
CA LEU A 9 -22.39 -30.04 3.25
C LEU A 9 -21.26 -29.37 4.05
N LEU A 10 -20.02 -29.60 3.63
CA LEU A 10 -18.88 -28.79 4.04
C LEU A 10 -19.08 -27.38 3.49
N LEU A 11 -19.58 -26.48 4.34
CA LEU A 11 -19.51 -25.05 4.11
C LEU A 11 -18.03 -24.68 4.07
N PHE A 12 -17.50 -24.44 2.87
CA PHE A 12 -16.22 -23.77 2.71
C PHE A 12 -16.38 -22.34 3.22
N SER A 13 -15.97 -22.10 4.46
CA SER A 13 -15.74 -20.76 4.96
C SER A 13 -14.69 -20.11 4.07
N PHE A 14 -15.09 -19.13 3.26
CA PHE A 14 -14.13 -18.24 2.63
C PHE A 14 -13.38 -17.54 3.76
N ASN A 15 -12.10 -17.85 3.94
CA ASN A 15 -11.25 -17.09 4.86
C ASN A 15 -11.19 -15.66 4.32
N THR A 16 -11.98 -14.77 4.90
CA THR A 16 -11.80 -13.33 4.75
C THR A 16 -10.48 -13.00 5.42
N PHE A 17 -9.43 -12.77 4.62
CA PHE A 17 -8.19 -12.20 5.12
C PHE A 17 -8.48 -10.75 5.50
N ALA A 18 -8.84 -10.50 6.76
CA ALA A 18 -8.94 -9.14 7.26
C ALA A 18 -7.52 -8.56 7.37
N ALA A 19 -7.32 -7.31 6.94
CA ALA A 19 -6.06 -6.65 7.19
C ALA A 19 -5.84 -6.46 8.70
N PRO A 20 -4.59 -6.36 9.17
CA PRO A 20 -4.32 -6.03 10.56
C PRO A 20 -5.05 -4.75 10.98
N LYS A 21 -5.45 -4.71 12.26
CA LYS A 21 -6.19 -3.57 12.81
C LYS A 21 -5.31 -2.32 12.82
N SER A 22 -5.92 -1.16 12.54
CA SER A 22 -5.29 0.14 12.79
C SER A 22 -5.13 0.35 14.30
N GLU A 23 -3.89 0.41 14.79
CA GLU A 23 -3.57 0.52 16.21
C GLU A 23 -2.49 1.58 16.43
N LEU A 24 -2.90 2.76 16.89
CA LEU A 24 -2.01 3.90 17.09
C LEU A 24 -0.82 3.56 17.98
N TRP A 25 0.38 3.72 17.44
CA TRP A 25 1.61 3.74 18.23
C TRP A 25 1.98 5.20 18.54
N ASP A 26 1.48 5.68 19.67
CA ASP A 26 1.59 7.05 20.19
C ASP A 26 3.02 7.62 20.19
N TYR A 27 4.04 6.79 20.38
CA TYR A 27 5.45 7.17 20.27
C TYR A 27 5.78 7.95 18.97
N TRP A 28 5.07 7.65 17.88
CA TRP A 28 5.26 8.27 16.57
C TRP A 28 4.32 9.46 16.30
N ASP A 29 3.27 9.68 17.10
CA ASP A 29 2.35 10.82 16.97
C ASP A 29 2.86 12.04 17.74
N VAL A 30 4.13 12.35 17.55
CA VAL A 30 4.80 13.55 18.08
C VAL A 30 5.43 14.27 16.89
N SER A 31 5.18 15.57 16.76
CA SER A 31 5.76 16.40 15.71
C SER A 31 6.31 17.73 16.23
N ASN A 32 7.28 18.28 15.52
CA ASN A 32 7.83 19.60 15.77
C ASN A 32 7.39 20.58 14.68
N GLU A 33 6.22 21.20 14.87
CA GLU A 33 5.64 22.11 13.89
C GLU A 33 6.44 23.41 13.66
N LYS A 34 7.41 23.71 14.54
CA LYS A 34 8.32 24.86 14.39
C LYS A 34 9.52 24.54 13.51
N ASN A 35 9.83 23.27 13.28
CA ASN A 35 10.95 22.90 12.45
C ASN A 35 10.65 23.18 10.96
N ALA A 36 11.49 23.99 10.31
CA ALA A 36 11.38 24.33 8.90
C ALA A 36 12.23 23.44 7.98
N THR A 37 12.99 22.48 8.53
CA THR A 37 13.80 21.57 7.71
C THR A 37 12.93 20.56 6.98
N THR A 38 13.42 20.14 5.82
CA THR A 38 12.77 19.17 4.93
C THR A 38 13.61 17.92 4.81
N ILE A 39 12.98 16.78 4.56
CA ILE A 39 13.68 15.51 4.32
C ILE A 39 13.87 15.33 2.80
N SER A 40 15.11 15.04 2.39
CA SER A 40 15.39 14.77 0.98
C SER A 40 15.04 13.33 0.63
N HIS A 41 14.22 13.15 -0.40
CA HIS A 41 13.90 11.85 -1.00
C HIS A 41 14.56 11.65 -2.37
N GLN A 42 15.65 12.38 -2.65
CA GLN A 42 16.26 12.40 -3.99
C GLN A 42 16.77 11.04 -4.47
N TYR A 43 17.34 10.22 -3.58
CA TYR A 43 17.85 8.89 -3.95
C TYR A 43 16.71 7.92 -4.24
N TRP A 44 15.60 8.04 -3.51
CA TRP A 44 14.37 7.32 -3.85
C TRP A 44 13.80 7.78 -5.19
N GLN A 45 13.74 9.10 -5.42
CA GLN A 45 13.29 9.68 -6.68
C GLN A 45 14.13 9.18 -7.88
N GLN A 46 15.44 9.02 -7.72
CA GLN A 46 16.31 8.46 -8.77
C GLN A 46 15.94 7.01 -9.10
N THR A 47 15.66 6.17 -8.10
CA THR A 47 15.16 4.81 -8.32
C THR A 47 13.83 4.83 -9.07
N LEU A 48 12.88 5.66 -8.65
CA LEU A 48 11.58 5.80 -9.29
C LEU A 48 11.71 6.24 -10.76
N ASP A 49 12.47 7.30 -11.03
CA ASP A 49 12.63 7.86 -12.37
C ASP A 49 13.29 6.86 -13.35
N LYS A 50 14.12 5.95 -12.84
CA LYS A 50 14.85 4.97 -13.68
C LYS A 50 14.07 3.68 -13.92
N TYR A 51 13.31 3.21 -12.93
CA TYR A 51 12.77 1.85 -12.95
C TYR A 51 11.25 1.76 -13.00
N LEU A 52 10.52 2.88 -12.86
CA LEU A 52 9.09 2.87 -13.08
C LEU A 52 8.71 2.98 -14.55
N ILE A 53 7.85 2.07 -14.98
CA ILE A 53 7.36 1.98 -16.36
C ILE A 53 5.84 2.04 -16.33
N ASN A 54 5.27 3.00 -17.06
CA ASN A 54 3.82 3.09 -17.23
C ASN A 54 3.38 2.24 -18.43
N LYS A 55 2.41 1.35 -18.20
CA LYS A 55 1.83 0.47 -19.23
C LYS A 55 0.32 0.41 -19.05
N GLY A 56 -0.41 1.20 -19.82
CA GLY A 56 -1.86 1.34 -19.67
C GLY A 56 -2.21 1.92 -18.29
N GLU A 57 -3.08 1.23 -17.55
CA GLU A 57 -3.48 1.62 -16.20
C GLU A 57 -2.47 1.21 -15.09
N PHE A 58 -1.36 0.56 -15.46
CA PHE A 58 -0.37 0.06 -14.50
C PHE A 58 0.90 0.92 -14.49
N THR A 59 1.41 1.12 -13.28
CA THR A 59 2.81 1.52 -13.06
C THR A 59 3.57 0.30 -12.54
N LEU A 60 4.44 -0.23 -13.40
CA LEU A 60 5.25 -1.43 -13.17
C LEU A 60 6.66 -1.02 -12.73
N PHE A 61 7.35 -1.91 -12.02
CA PHE A 61 8.74 -1.73 -11.61
C PHE A 61 9.65 -2.71 -12.36
N ASP A 62 10.69 -2.21 -12.99
CA ASP A 62 11.65 -3.01 -13.75
C ASP A 62 12.73 -3.61 -12.86
N TYR A 63 12.32 -4.57 -12.02
CA TYR A 63 13.21 -5.25 -11.08
C TYR A 63 14.38 -5.96 -11.77
N ALA A 64 14.17 -6.48 -12.98
CA ALA A 64 15.15 -7.29 -13.69
C ALA A 64 16.38 -6.49 -14.17
N ASN A 65 16.22 -5.18 -14.37
CA ASN A 65 17.29 -4.31 -14.88
C ASN A 65 17.89 -3.38 -13.80
N VAL A 66 17.56 -3.59 -12.52
CA VAL A 66 18.22 -2.86 -11.43
C VAL A 66 19.69 -3.28 -11.36
N THR A 67 20.59 -2.31 -11.48
CA THR A 67 22.03 -2.57 -11.39
C THR A 67 22.50 -2.52 -9.93
N ASP A 68 23.60 -3.20 -9.60
CA ASP A 68 24.20 -3.13 -8.26
C ASP A 68 24.49 -1.68 -7.82
N ALA A 69 24.83 -0.79 -8.77
CA ALA A 69 25.10 0.61 -8.48
C ALA A 69 23.82 1.35 -8.05
N ASP A 70 22.71 1.10 -8.72
CA ASP A 70 21.43 1.72 -8.38
C ASP A 70 20.82 1.10 -7.13
N GLU A 71 21.02 -0.20 -6.89
CA GLU A 71 20.64 -0.82 -5.62
C GLU A 71 21.45 -0.24 -4.45
N ARG A 72 22.75 0.05 -4.63
CA ARG A 72 23.54 0.79 -3.63
C ARG A 72 22.99 2.18 -3.36
N THR A 73 22.41 2.85 -4.35
CA THR A 73 21.71 4.14 -4.18
C THR A 73 20.45 3.97 -3.33
N LEU A 74 19.61 2.97 -3.62
CA LEU A 74 18.43 2.64 -2.79
C LEU A 74 18.82 2.30 -1.35
N ASN A 75 19.86 1.49 -1.16
CA ASN A 75 20.40 1.16 0.16
C ASN A 75 20.91 2.39 0.92
N SER A 76 21.47 3.37 0.20
CA SER A 76 21.91 4.63 0.80
C SER A 76 20.73 5.49 1.25
N TYR A 77 19.64 5.49 0.48
CA TYR A 77 18.37 6.12 0.88
C TYR A 77 17.82 5.49 2.17
N LEU A 78 17.72 4.16 2.24
CA LEU A 78 17.20 3.47 3.43
C LEU A 78 18.05 3.74 4.69
N ARG A 79 19.38 3.71 4.56
CA ARG A 79 20.30 4.11 5.65
C ARG A 79 20.19 5.57 6.05
N GLN A 80 19.89 6.46 5.11
CA GLN A 80 19.65 7.87 5.41
C GLN A 80 18.38 8.01 6.24
N MET A 81 17.29 7.38 5.80
CA MET A 81 15.99 7.45 6.49
C MET A 81 16.08 6.85 7.90
N SER A 82 16.78 5.74 8.10
CA SER A 82 16.91 5.10 9.43
C SER A 82 17.63 5.95 10.48
N ARG A 83 18.43 6.93 10.06
CA ARG A 83 19.16 7.86 10.93
C ARG A 83 18.39 9.13 11.26
N ILE A 84 17.31 9.41 10.54
CA ILE A 84 16.46 10.57 10.78
C ILE A 84 15.46 10.21 11.89
N ASP A 85 15.32 11.10 12.87
CA ASP A 85 14.19 11.05 13.80
C ASP A 85 13.01 11.81 13.17
N PRO A 86 11.96 11.14 12.66
CA PRO A 86 10.84 11.82 12.03
C PRO A 86 10.06 12.70 13.01
N ARG A 87 10.15 12.44 14.32
CA ARG A 87 9.40 13.20 15.36
C ARG A 87 9.87 14.65 15.48
N GLU A 88 11.10 14.92 15.06
CA GLU A 88 11.67 16.26 15.01
C GLU A 88 11.16 17.10 13.82
N TYR A 89 10.33 16.53 12.94
CA TYR A 89 9.80 17.21 11.76
C TYR A 89 8.31 17.52 11.91
N LYS A 90 7.80 18.35 11.00
CA LYS A 90 6.36 18.63 10.87
C LYS A 90 5.60 17.38 10.50
N LYS A 91 4.34 17.28 10.93
CA LYS A 91 3.45 16.15 10.59
C LYS A 91 3.30 15.94 9.08
N ALA A 92 3.39 17.01 8.27
CA ALA A 92 3.38 16.89 6.80
C ALA A 92 4.66 16.24 6.21
N GLU A 93 5.83 16.50 6.81
CA GLU A 93 7.09 15.84 6.40
C GLU A 93 7.12 14.39 6.87
N GLN A 94 6.56 14.11 8.06
CA GLN A 94 6.45 12.75 8.59
C GLN A 94 5.63 11.82 7.69
N TYR A 95 4.51 12.29 7.13
CA TYR A 95 3.71 11.49 6.20
C TYR A 95 4.56 11.05 4.99
N ALA A 96 5.23 12.01 4.38
CA ALA A 96 6.10 11.78 3.24
C ALA A 96 7.24 10.82 3.57
N TYR A 97 7.86 10.98 4.75
CA TYR A 97 8.89 10.09 5.26
C TYR A 97 8.39 8.64 5.32
N TRP A 98 7.28 8.38 6.02
CA TRP A 98 6.77 7.02 6.22
C TRP A 98 6.26 6.37 4.94
N ALA A 99 5.53 7.11 4.11
CA ALA A 99 5.02 6.60 2.84
C ALA A 99 6.16 6.23 1.88
N ASN A 100 7.19 7.08 1.75
CA ASN A 100 8.34 6.77 0.92
C ASN A 100 9.21 5.65 1.52
N LEU A 101 9.39 5.61 2.84
CA LEU A 101 10.15 4.56 3.50
C LEU A 101 9.52 3.18 3.31
N TYR A 102 8.20 3.07 3.52
CA TYR A 102 7.44 1.85 3.24
C TYR A 102 7.68 1.38 1.80
N ASN A 103 7.43 2.25 0.82
CA ASN A 103 7.54 1.89 -0.60
C ASN A 103 8.97 1.48 -1.00
N ALA A 104 9.98 2.19 -0.49
CA ALA A 104 11.38 1.87 -0.77
C ALA A 104 11.82 0.55 -0.13
N ILE A 105 11.37 0.26 1.09
CA ILE A 105 11.60 -1.03 1.75
C ILE A 105 10.92 -2.15 0.96
N THR A 106 9.67 -1.98 0.55
CA THR A 106 8.96 -2.98 -0.26
C THR A 106 9.73 -3.28 -1.54
N VAL A 107 10.19 -2.27 -2.27
CA VAL A 107 11.02 -2.48 -3.47
C VAL A 107 12.31 -3.22 -3.13
N LYS A 108 12.98 -2.86 -2.02
CA LYS A 108 14.21 -3.53 -1.59
C LYS A 108 13.98 -5.02 -1.30
N ILE A 109 12.92 -5.35 -0.58
CA ILE A 109 12.54 -6.74 -0.28
C ILE A 109 12.34 -7.54 -1.58
N ILE A 110 11.67 -6.96 -2.58
CA ILE A 110 11.51 -7.64 -3.86
C ILE A 110 12.86 -7.83 -4.56
N LEU A 111 13.72 -6.82 -4.57
CA LEU A 111 15.06 -6.93 -5.19
C LEU A 111 15.90 -8.03 -4.54
N ASP A 112 15.89 -8.12 -3.21
CA ASP A 112 16.62 -9.15 -2.46
C ASP A 112 16.16 -10.57 -2.77
N ASN A 113 14.92 -10.72 -3.24
CA ASN A 113 14.30 -12.01 -3.49
C ASN A 113 13.97 -12.23 -4.97
N TYR A 114 14.41 -11.34 -5.87
CA TYR A 114 14.08 -11.45 -7.30
C TYR A 114 14.89 -12.58 -7.95
N PRO A 115 14.30 -13.42 -8.83
CA PRO A 115 12.94 -13.37 -9.35
C PRO A 115 11.90 -14.15 -8.53
N ILE A 116 10.77 -13.48 -8.22
CA ILE A 116 9.58 -14.09 -7.62
C ILE A 116 8.31 -13.79 -8.42
N LYS A 117 7.26 -14.59 -8.20
CA LYS A 117 5.95 -14.41 -8.84
C LYS A 117 5.01 -13.49 -8.07
N SER A 118 5.18 -13.40 -6.75
CA SER A 118 4.32 -12.63 -5.84
C SER A 118 5.06 -12.37 -4.53
N ILE A 119 4.86 -11.19 -3.94
CA ILE A 119 5.38 -10.84 -2.61
C ILE A 119 4.85 -11.78 -1.51
N THR A 120 3.65 -12.36 -1.72
CA THR A 120 3.00 -13.28 -0.77
C THR A 120 3.74 -14.61 -0.60
N LYS A 121 4.73 -14.88 -1.45
CA LYS A 121 5.61 -16.05 -1.37
C LYS A 121 6.82 -15.84 -0.49
N LEU A 122 7.04 -14.62 0.00
CA LEU A 122 8.09 -14.29 0.95
C LEU A 122 7.62 -14.52 2.39
N GLY A 123 8.57 -14.49 3.32
CA GLY A 123 8.34 -14.76 4.74
C GLY A 123 8.52 -16.22 5.15
N GLY A 124 8.19 -16.48 6.42
CA GLY A 124 8.36 -17.78 7.05
C GLY A 124 7.35 -18.84 6.60
N LEU A 125 7.55 -20.08 7.06
CA LEU A 125 6.58 -21.14 6.84
C LEU A 125 5.23 -20.73 7.44
N PHE A 126 4.17 -20.76 6.63
CA PHE A 126 2.81 -20.31 6.96
C PHE A 126 2.58 -18.79 7.03
N SER A 127 3.56 -17.94 6.67
CA SER A 127 3.29 -16.51 6.50
C SER A 127 2.66 -16.22 5.14
N PHE A 128 1.92 -15.13 5.07
CA PHE A 128 1.42 -14.56 3.84
C PHE A 128 2.25 -13.31 3.57
N GLY A 129 3.43 -13.46 2.95
CA GLY A 129 4.37 -12.38 2.65
C GLY A 129 5.22 -11.88 3.85
N PRO A 130 6.01 -10.81 3.64
CA PRO A 130 7.08 -10.37 4.53
C PRO A 130 6.67 -9.25 5.50
N TRP A 131 5.36 -8.96 5.64
CA TRP A 131 4.91 -7.72 6.31
C TRP A 131 5.20 -7.65 7.81
N ASP A 132 5.43 -8.80 8.47
CA ASP A 132 5.82 -8.91 9.88
C ASP A 132 7.34 -9.07 10.10
N GLU A 133 8.13 -9.05 9.02
CA GLU A 133 9.59 -9.12 9.13
C GLU A 133 10.16 -7.80 9.67
N GLU A 134 11.23 -7.89 10.45
CA GLU A 134 11.98 -6.73 10.94
C GLU A 134 12.77 -6.09 9.79
N VAL A 135 12.33 -4.94 9.29
CA VAL A 135 12.86 -4.35 8.05
C VAL A 135 13.71 -3.11 8.26
N VAL A 136 13.52 -2.38 9.35
CA VAL A 136 14.28 -1.15 9.63
C VAL A 136 14.30 -0.81 11.12
N ILE A 137 15.36 -0.14 11.56
CA ILE A 137 15.43 0.46 12.90
C ILE A 137 15.40 1.98 12.76
N VAL A 138 14.43 2.64 13.40
CA VAL A 138 14.30 4.10 13.44
C VAL A 138 14.21 4.53 14.90
N THR A 139 15.07 5.46 15.34
CA THR A 139 15.13 5.91 16.76
C THR A 139 15.24 4.77 17.78
N GLY A 140 15.93 3.69 17.43
CA GLY A 140 16.08 2.50 18.28
C GLY A 140 14.84 1.59 18.36
N LYS A 141 13.80 1.86 17.57
CA LYS A 141 12.63 0.97 17.40
C LYS A 141 12.81 0.13 16.16
N ILE A 142 12.73 -1.19 16.31
CA ILE A 142 12.61 -2.12 15.19
C ILE A 142 11.19 -1.98 14.64
N LEU A 143 11.06 -1.91 13.32
CA LEU A 143 9.80 -1.72 12.62
C LEU A 143 9.63 -2.76 11.53
N THR A 144 8.39 -3.24 11.39
CA THR A 144 7.89 -4.04 10.28
C THR A 144 7.16 -3.16 9.25
N LEU A 145 6.82 -3.70 8.07
CA LEU A 145 5.93 -2.98 7.14
C LEU A 145 4.53 -2.78 7.75
N ASN A 146 4.04 -3.78 8.50
CA ASN A 146 2.78 -3.68 9.24
C ASN A 146 2.81 -2.58 10.29
N ASP A 147 3.92 -2.38 11.01
CA ASP A 147 4.03 -1.27 11.96
C ASP A 147 3.94 0.09 11.24
N ILE A 148 4.67 0.26 10.13
CA ILE A 148 4.67 1.51 9.37
C ILE A 148 3.26 1.82 8.82
N GLU A 149 2.57 0.83 8.26
CA GLU A 149 1.26 1.04 7.66
C GLU A 149 0.14 1.15 8.70
N HIS A 150 0.05 0.18 9.60
CA HIS A 150 -1.13 -0.02 10.46
C HIS A 150 -1.00 0.61 11.84
N ARG A 151 0.21 1.00 12.25
CA ARG A 151 0.43 1.61 13.57
C ARG A 151 0.96 3.04 13.52
N ILE A 152 1.40 3.47 12.34
CA ILE A 152 1.89 4.82 12.08
C ILE A 152 1.00 5.51 11.04
N LEU A 153 1.06 5.12 9.76
CA LEU A 153 0.39 5.85 8.67
C LEU A 153 -1.14 5.91 8.82
N ARG A 154 -1.81 4.76 8.96
CA ARG A 154 -3.28 4.71 9.07
C ARG A 154 -3.81 5.47 10.28
N PRO A 155 -3.37 5.21 11.53
CA PRO A 155 -3.98 5.82 12.71
C PRO A 155 -3.56 7.27 12.99
N ILE A 156 -2.40 7.74 12.53
CA ILE A 156 -1.93 9.11 12.80
C ILE A 156 -2.61 10.14 11.88
N TRP A 157 -2.83 9.78 10.61
CA TRP A 157 -3.44 10.69 9.62
C TRP A 157 -4.92 10.43 9.38
N ASN A 158 -5.41 9.20 9.62
CA ASN A 158 -6.82 8.82 9.40
C ASN A 158 -7.33 9.23 8.00
N ASP A 159 -6.47 9.09 6.99
CA ASP A 159 -6.76 9.43 5.61
C ASP A 159 -6.88 8.14 4.77
N PRO A 160 -8.07 7.78 4.26
CA PRO A 160 -8.25 6.58 3.46
C PRO A 160 -7.40 6.57 2.18
N ARG A 161 -6.92 7.74 1.72
CA ARG A 161 -6.04 7.85 0.56
C ARG A 161 -4.66 7.22 0.80
N THR A 162 -4.27 6.98 2.06
CA THR A 162 -3.04 6.26 2.40
C THR A 162 -2.97 4.89 1.74
N HIS A 163 -4.11 4.18 1.62
CA HIS A 163 -4.18 2.89 0.93
C HIS A 163 -3.74 2.96 -0.53
N TYR A 164 -3.85 4.13 -1.16
CA TYR A 164 -3.40 4.36 -2.53
C TYR A 164 -1.95 4.83 -2.65
N ALA A 165 -1.33 5.22 -1.52
CA ALA A 165 0.03 5.72 -1.49
C ALA A 165 1.06 4.64 -1.18
N VAL A 166 0.67 3.59 -0.47
CA VAL A 166 1.52 2.45 -0.13
C VAL A 166 1.35 1.34 -1.16
N ASN A 167 2.46 0.92 -1.77
CA ASN A 167 2.49 -0.10 -2.80
C ASN A 167 3.10 -1.38 -2.22
N CYS A 168 2.36 -2.47 -2.35
CA CYS A 168 2.71 -3.81 -1.88
C CYS A 168 3.29 -4.70 -3.00
N ALA A 169 3.88 -4.10 -4.03
CA ALA A 169 4.50 -4.77 -5.19
C ALA A 169 3.60 -5.76 -5.96
N SER A 170 2.27 -5.57 -5.94
CA SER A 170 1.31 -6.45 -6.62
C SER A 170 0.54 -5.71 -7.71
N LEU A 171 0.10 -6.39 -8.78
CA LEU A 171 -0.68 -5.79 -9.87
C LEU A 171 -2.02 -5.22 -9.38
N GLY A 172 -2.65 -5.87 -8.40
CA GLY A 172 -3.87 -5.42 -7.74
C GLY A 172 -3.65 -4.21 -6.82
N CYS A 173 -2.41 -3.91 -6.45
CA CYS A 173 -2.08 -2.80 -5.55
C CYS A 173 -2.21 -1.46 -6.30
N PRO A 174 -2.50 -0.35 -5.63
CA PRO A 174 -2.44 0.98 -6.21
C PRO A 174 -1.07 1.27 -6.82
N ASN A 175 -1.05 2.08 -7.88
CA ASN A 175 0.18 2.36 -8.62
C ASN A 175 1.18 3.12 -7.73
N LEU A 176 2.43 2.67 -7.73
CA LEU A 176 3.51 3.43 -7.11
C LEU A 176 3.62 4.78 -7.83
N GLN A 177 3.54 5.88 -7.08
CA GLN A 177 3.58 7.21 -7.69
C GLN A 177 4.98 7.50 -8.27
N PRO A 178 5.07 8.09 -9.47
CA PRO A 178 6.36 8.38 -10.13
C PRO A 178 7.15 9.49 -9.45
N LYS A 179 6.55 10.17 -8.47
CA LYS A 179 7.20 11.19 -7.66
C LYS A 179 7.14 10.80 -6.20
N ALA A 180 8.29 10.91 -5.53
CA ALA A 180 8.38 10.73 -4.09
C ALA A 180 7.48 11.75 -3.38
N PHE A 181 6.86 11.31 -2.30
CA PHE A 181 6.08 12.18 -1.43
C PHE A 181 7.00 13.20 -0.74
N THR A 182 6.49 14.40 -0.50
CA THR A 182 7.12 15.51 0.24
C THR A 182 6.00 16.27 0.94
N ALA A 183 6.29 17.10 1.95
CA ALA A 183 5.23 17.90 2.58
C ALA A 183 4.47 18.80 1.57
N ARG A 184 5.13 19.23 0.49
CA ARG A 184 4.54 20.13 -0.52
C ARG A 184 3.63 19.46 -1.53
N ASN A 185 3.83 18.17 -1.81
CA ASN A 185 3.10 17.47 -2.88
C ASN A 185 2.22 16.31 -2.39
N SER A 186 2.27 15.95 -1.10
CA SER A 186 1.61 14.73 -0.61
C SER A 186 0.11 14.74 -0.86
N ASP A 187 -0.59 15.83 -0.53
CA ASP A 187 -2.05 15.92 -0.75
C ASP A 187 -2.43 15.74 -2.22
N LYS A 188 -1.71 16.41 -3.14
CA LYS A 188 -1.91 16.26 -4.58
C LYS A 188 -1.61 14.84 -5.07
N LEU A 189 -0.55 14.20 -4.55
CA LEU A 189 -0.21 12.83 -4.93
C LEU A 189 -1.22 11.81 -4.36
N LEU A 190 -1.78 12.06 -3.18
CA LEU A 190 -2.83 11.24 -2.60
C LEU A 190 -4.11 11.29 -3.42
N ASP A 191 -4.56 12.49 -3.80
CA ASP A 191 -5.73 12.64 -4.67
C ASP A 191 -5.49 12.04 -6.06
N LYS A 192 -4.28 12.21 -6.60
CA LYS A 192 -3.89 11.59 -7.86
C LYS A 192 -3.96 10.05 -7.76
N ALA A 193 -3.34 9.47 -6.74
CA ALA A 193 -3.32 8.03 -6.54
C ALA A 193 -4.73 7.45 -6.35
N ALA A 194 -5.59 8.14 -5.57
CA ALA A 194 -7.00 7.79 -5.42
C ALA A 194 -7.74 7.81 -6.75
N THR A 195 -7.57 8.89 -7.53
CA THR A 195 -8.18 9.05 -8.85
C THR A 195 -7.74 7.93 -9.80
N GLU A 196 -6.44 7.69 -9.92
CA GLU A 196 -5.88 6.65 -10.79
C GLU A 196 -6.38 5.26 -10.40
N PHE A 197 -6.38 4.94 -9.11
CA PHE A 197 -6.82 3.63 -8.65
C PHE A 197 -8.32 3.42 -8.85
N ILE A 198 -9.16 4.35 -8.40
CA ILE A 198 -10.63 4.23 -8.48
C ILE A 198 -11.12 4.17 -9.93
N ASN A 199 -10.42 4.85 -10.86
CA ASN A 199 -10.75 4.82 -12.29
C ASN A 199 -10.10 3.66 -13.06
N SER A 200 -9.34 2.80 -12.39
CA SER A 200 -8.76 1.58 -12.97
C SER A 200 -9.65 0.35 -12.76
N ASN A 201 -9.49 -0.66 -13.61
CA ASN A 201 -10.21 -1.93 -13.51
C ASN A 201 -9.85 -2.74 -12.25
N LYS A 202 -8.69 -2.48 -11.65
CA LYS A 202 -8.28 -3.09 -10.37
C LYS A 202 -8.88 -2.40 -9.14
N GLY A 203 -9.30 -1.14 -9.28
CA GLY A 203 -9.99 -0.40 -8.21
C GLY A 203 -11.50 -0.54 -8.28
N VAL A 204 -12.11 -0.13 -9.40
CA VAL A 204 -13.56 -0.21 -9.63
C VAL A 204 -13.83 -0.63 -11.07
N LEU A 205 -14.26 -1.88 -11.24
CA LEU A 205 -14.72 -2.43 -12.52
C LEU A 205 -16.24 -2.50 -12.52
N ILE A 206 -16.85 -1.85 -13.50
CA ILE A 206 -18.30 -1.88 -13.75
C ILE A 206 -18.51 -2.59 -15.07
N GLN A 207 -19.20 -3.73 -15.06
CA GLN A 207 -19.58 -4.48 -16.25
C GLN A 207 -21.08 -4.75 -16.21
N GLU A 208 -21.83 -4.05 -17.04
CA GLU A 208 -23.30 -4.10 -17.09
C GLU A 208 -23.89 -3.85 -15.68
N ASP A 209 -24.52 -4.88 -15.09
CA ASP A 209 -25.13 -4.83 -13.75
C ASP A 209 -24.23 -5.40 -12.64
N LYS A 210 -22.93 -5.60 -12.91
CA LYS A 210 -21.96 -6.13 -11.93
C LYS A 210 -20.93 -5.07 -11.57
N VAL A 211 -20.74 -4.88 -10.27
CA VAL A 211 -19.66 -4.06 -9.71
C VAL A 211 -18.64 -4.99 -9.04
N GLN A 212 -17.40 -4.88 -9.48
CA GLN A 212 -16.26 -5.49 -8.81
C GLN A 212 -15.38 -4.37 -8.24
N LEU A 213 -15.16 -4.42 -6.94
CA LEU A 213 -14.26 -3.53 -6.22
C LEU A 213 -12.94 -4.25 -5.91
N SER A 214 -11.89 -3.47 -5.67
CA SER A 214 -10.66 -4.02 -5.09
C SER A 214 -10.92 -4.63 -3.71
N SER A 215 -10.25 -5.73 -3.37
CA SER A 215 -10.31 -6.30 -2.02
C SER A 215 -9.76 -5.36 -0.94
N ILE A 216 -9.03 -4.29 -1.30
CA ILE A 216 -8.64 -3.22 -0.38
C ILE A 216 -9.85 -2.60 0.34
N TYR A 217 -10.99 -2.46 -0.35
CA TYR A 217 -12.21 -1.93 0.25
C TYR A 217 -12.89 -2.89 1.23
N ASP A 218 -12.59 -4.18 1.14
CA ASP A 218 -13.07 -5.21 2.07
C ASP A 218 -12.12 -5.33 3.27
N TRP A 219 -10.82 -5.49 3.01
CA TRP A 219 -9.79 -5.66 4.04
C TRP A 219 -9.66 -4.45 4.96
N PHE A 220 -9.86 -3.24 4.42
CA PHE A 220 -9.75 -1.97 5.14
C PHE A 220 -11.09 -1.26 5.27
N ALA A 221 -12.21 -1.99 5.31
CA ALA A 221 -13.55 -1.41 5.41
C ALA A 221 -13.68 -0.38 6.55
N VAL A 222 -13.01 -0.59 7.69
CA VAL A 222 -12.99 0.34 8.83
C VAL A 222 -12.48 1.74 8.45
N ASP A 223 -11.56 1.83 7.50
CA ASP A 223 -10.94 3.10 7.10
C ASP A 223 -11.78 3.83 6.02
N PHE A 224 -12.61 3.11 5.26
CA PHE A 224 -13.53 3.69 4.26
C PHE A 224 -14.94 3.94 4.81
N GLY A 225 -15.31 3.31 5.92
CA GLY A 225 -16.61 3.40 6.54
C GLY A 225 -17.61 2.38 6.02
N ASP A 226 -18.89 2.62 6.29
CA ASP A 226 -19.97 1.77 5.80
C ASP A 226 -20.14 1.85 4.26
N HIS A 227 -21.10 1.08 3.72
CA HIS A 227 -21.38 1.06 2.28
C HIS A 227 -21.68 2.45 1.71
N GLN A 228 -22.39 3.30 2.44
CA GLN A 228 -22.71 4.64 1.96
C GLN A 228 -21.43 5.49 1.90
N GLN A 229 -20.65 5.49 2.96
CA GLN A 229 -19.39 6.24 3.05
C GLN A 229 -18.37 5.79 2.01
N LEU A 230 -18.26 4.48 1.77
CA LEU A 230 -17.43 3.92 0.70
C LEU A 230 -17.85 4.47 -0.67
N PHE A 231 -19.14 4.44 -1.02
CA PHE A 231 -19.59 4.96 -2.32
C PHE A 231 -19.49 6.47 -2.44
N GLU A 232 -19.60 7.22 -1.34
CA GLU A 232 -19.31 8.66 -1.31
C GLU A 232 -17.83 8.92 -1.61
N HIS A 233 -16.93 8.16 -0.99
CA HIS A 233 -15.49 8.21 -1.27
C HIS A 233 -15.17 7.85 -2.73
N LEU A 234 -15.74 6.76 -3.25
CA LEU A 234 -15.54 6.39 -4.66
C LEU A 234 -16.04 7.48 -5.62
N LYS A 235 -17.22 8.06 -5.36
CA LYS A 235 -17.80 9.14 -6.18
C LYS A 235 -16.98 10.42 -6.15
N LYS A 236 -16.28 10.72 -5.06
CA LYS A 236 -15.37 11.88 -4.98
C LYS A 236 -14.32 11.83 -6.11
N TYR A 237 -13.83 10.64 -6.45
CA TYR A 237 -12.78 10.42 -7.45
C TYR A 237 -13.31 9.89 -8.80
N ARG A 238 -14.57 9.45 -8.84
CA ARG A 238 -15.27 8.97 -10.03
C ARG A 238 -16.73 9.45 -10.05
N PRO A 239 -16.97 10.73 -10.38
CA PRO A 239 -18.29 11.36 -10.22
C PRO A 239 -19.41 10.71 -11.04
N GLU A 240 -19.09 10.01 -12.12
CA GLU A 240 -20.04 9.28 -12.96
C GLU A 240 -20.48 7.94 -12.35
N LEU A 241 -19.86 7.51 -11.24
CA LEU A 241 -20.22 6.28 -10.53
C LEU A 241 -21.65 6.37 -9.98
N LYS A 242 -22.53 5.54 -10.53
CA LYS A 242 -23.91 5.42 -10.04
C LYS A 242 -23.92 4.65 -8.72
N PRO A 243 -24.83 4.99 -7.78
CA PRO A 243 -25.07 4.14 -6.62
C PRO A 243 -25.39 2.72 -7.07
N PHE A 244 -24.74 1.73 -6.45
CA PHE A 244 -25.00 0.32 -6.69
C PHE A 244 -25.60 -0.30 -5.43
N LYS A 245 -26.65 -1.12 -5.63
CA LYS A 245 -27.40 -1.79 -4.55
C LYS A 245 -27.39 -3.33 -4.66
N GLY A 246 -26.67 -3.88 -5.64
CA GLY A 246 -26.54 -5.32 -5.82
C GLY A 246 -25.33 -5.90 -5.09
N ASP A 247 -25.04 -7.18 -5.35
CA ASP A 247 -23.89 -7.87 -4.78
C ASP A 247 -22.59 -7.34 -5.36
N ILE A 248 -21.70 -6.86 -4.47
CA ILE A 248 -20.35 -6.41 -4.84
C ILE A 248 -19.42 -7.61 -4.78
N ARG A 249 -18.63 -7.79 -5.84
CA ARG A 249 -17.52 -8.75 -5.84
C ARG A 249 -16.22 -8.05 -5.47
N TYR A 250 -15.35 -8.73 -4.75
CA TYR A 250 -14.02 -8.24 -4.42
C TYR A 250 -12.96 -9.08 -5.15
N ASN A 251 -11.99 -8.41 -5.75
CA ASN A 251 -10.88 -9.08 -6.43
C ASN A 251 -9.54 -8.40 -6.11
N TYR A 252 -8.46 -9.17 -6.16
CA TYR A 252 -7.11 -8.66 -5.97
C TYR A 252 -6.09 -9.55 -6.67
N ASP A 253 -5.27 -8.96 -7.55
CA ASP A 253 -4.21 -9.68 -8.26
C ASP A 253 -2.88 -9.57 -7.50
N TRP A 254 -2.48 -10.68 -6.87
CA TRP A 254 -1.23 -10.80 -6.12
C TRP A 254 0.01 -11.03 -6.99
N SER A 255 -0.12 -11.08 -8.31
CA SER A 255 1.03 -11.20 -9.22
C SER A 255 1.94 -9.97 -9.06
N LEU A 256 3.25 -10.21 -9.08
CA LEU A 256 4.24 -9.15 -8.90
C LEU A 256 4.06 -8.05 -9.98
N ASN A 257 4.12 -6.78 -9.58
CA ASN A 257 4.01 -5.61 -10.48
C ASN A 257 5.30 -5.34 -11.29
N LYS A 258 5.79 -6.35 -11.99
CA LYS A 258 7.03 -6.25 -12.78
C LYS A 258 6.79 -5.98 -14.26
N GLN A 259 7.79 -5.37 -14.90
CA GLN A 259 7.92 -5.31 -16.37
C GLN A 259 8.45 -6.64 -16.94
#